data_AF-A0AAV2QNP9-F1
#
_entry.id   AF-A0AAV2QNP9-F1
#
_cell.length_a   1.000
_cell.length_b   1.000
_cell.length_c   1.000
_cell.angle_alpha   90.00
_cell.angle_beta   90.00
_cell.angle_gamma   90.00
#
_symmetry.space_group_name_H-M   'P 1'
#
loop_
_entity.id
_entity.type
_entity.pdbx_description
1 polymer ?
#
loop_
_entity_poly.entity_id
_entity_poly.type
_entity_poly.pdbx_seq_one_letter_code
_entity_poly.pdbx_strand_id
1 'polypeptide(L)'
;MLLSDLGLIVYMLFPPINMVDKFLSRFLLLNVNYGLLVCPYWPSQPYFSALLDLLIDDPVLISASMVVDAYLLPHSVSEFLVCVISSSSVLRKEFLQRLQPVSCEASTLGPSVLTYEAGSSLSIGVLHGRLISAHCL
;
A
#
# COMPACT_ATOMS: atom_id res chain seq x y z
N MET A 1 12.12 -8.39 14.60
CA MET A 1 11.51 -9.73 14.53
C MET A 1 11.55 -10.12 13.06
N LEU A 2 12.42 -11.06 12.69
CA LEU A 2 12.67 -11.42 11.29
C LEU A 2 11.40 -12.07 10.71
N LEU A 3 10.95 -11.58 9.56
CA LEU A 3 9.74 -12.02 8.86
C LEU A 3 9.76 -13.53 8.49
N SER A 4 10.86 -14.26 8.68
CA SER A 4 11.01 -15.66 8.27
C SER A 4 10.19 -16.69 9.05
N ASP A 5 9.60 -16.35 10.20
CA ASP A 5 8.91 -17.31 11.09
C ASP A 5 7.37 -17.39 10.90
N LEU A 6 6.80 -16.64 9.95
CA LEU A 6 5.35 -16.67 9.64
C LEU A 6 5.12 -17.40 8.31
N GLY A 7 4.17 -18.33 8.30
CA GLY A 7 3.88 -19.20 7.16
C GLY A 7 3.81 -18.46 5.81
N LEU A 8 4.39 -19.11 4.78
CA LEU A 8 4.47 -18.70 3.37
C LEU A 8 4.33 -17.18 3.11
N ILE A 9 5.40 -16.42 3.32
CA ILE A 9 5.46 -15.03 2.89
C ILE A 9 5.76 -15.00 1.39
N VAL A 10 4.80 -14.52 0.61
CA VAL A 10 5.01 -14.23 -0.80
C VAL A 10 5.57 -12.82 -0.92
N TYR A 11 6.85 -12.74 -1.25
CA TYR A 11 7.51 -11.49 -1.66
C TYR A 11 7.36 -11.34 -3.16
N MET A 12 6.70 -10.27 -3.61
CA MET A 12 6.77 -9.90 -5.02
C MET A 12 7.36 -8.49 -5.13
N LEU A 13 8.58 -8.46 -5.64
CA LEU A 13 9.36 -7.26 -5.89
C LEU A 13 9.24 -6.96 -7.38
N PHE A 14 8.62 -5.83 -7.72
CA PHE A 14 8.58 -5.28 -9.08
C PHE A 14 7.92 -6.20 -10.14
N PRO A 15 6.64 -6.57 -9.97
CA PRO A 15 5.94 -7.15 -11.11
C PRO A 15 5.96 -6.17 -12.28
N PRO A 16 6.04 -6.66 -13.53
CA PRO A 16 5.59 -5.88 -14.67
C PRO A 16 4.22 -5.28 -14.34
N ILE A 17 4.01 -4.01 -14.64
CA ILE A 17 2.86 -3.20 -14.19
C ILE A 17 1.52 -3.94 -14.41
N ASN A 18 1.40 -4.59 -15.56
CA ASN A 18 0.24 -5.37 -15.99
C ASN A 18 0.04 -6.71 -15.24
N MET A 19 0.92 -7.05 -14.30
CA MET A 19 0.87 -8.28 -13.51
C MET A 19 0.47 -8.04 -12.06
N VAL A 20 0.36 -6.79 -11.58
CA VAL A 20 -0.08 -6.51 -10.20
C VAL A 20 -1.49 -7.09 -9.98
N ASP A 21 -2.44 -6.82 -10.88
CA ASP A 21 -3.80 -7.37 -10.81
C ASP A 21 -3.82 -8.91 -10.77
N LYS A 22 -3.00 -9.55 -11.61
CA LYS A 22 -2.89 -11.01 -11.68
C LYS A 22 -2.31 -11.56 -10.39
N PHE A 23 -1.33 -10.86 -9.81
CA PHE A 23 -0.75 -11.22 -8.53
C PHE A 23 -1.77 -11.13 -7.41
N LEU A 24 -2.48 -10.00 -7.26
CA LEU A 24 -3.50 -9.85 -6.23
C LEU A 24 -4.59 -10.91 -6.35
N SER A 25 -5.02 -11.20 -7.58
CA SER A 25 -6.00 -12.26 -7.86
C SER A 25 -5.49 -13.65 -7.43
N ARG A 26 -4.24 -13.99 -7.75
CA ARG A 26 -3.64 -15.27 -7.34
C ARG A 26 -3.40 -15.33 -5.83
N PHE A 27 -2.99 -14.23 -5.22
CA PHE A 27 -2.77 -14.11 -3.78
C PHE A 27 -4.05 -14.42 -3.00
N LEU A 28 -5.18 -13.86 -3.45
CA LEU A 28 -6.51 -14.18 -2.93
C LEU A 28 -6.90 -15.64 -3.17
N LEU A 29 -6.71 -16.15 -4.40
CA LEU A 29 -7.06 -17.53 -4.74
C LEU A 29 -6.29 -18.58 -3.91
N LEU A 30 -5.04 -18.28 -3.56
CA LEU A 30 -4.19 -19.15 -2.76
C LEU A 30 -4.41 -19.00 -1.24
N ASN A 31 -5.32 -18.12 -0.80
CA ASN A 31 -5.58 -17.82 0.62
C ASN A 31 -4.29 -17.53 1.42
N VAL A 32 -3.43 -16.70 0.86
CA VAL A 32 -2.16 -16.34 1.51
C VAL A 32 -2.41 -15.41 2.70
N ASN A 33 -2.00 -15.85 3.89
CA ASN A 33 -2.23 -15.10 5.12
C ASN A 33 -1.40 -13.82 5.23
N TYR A 34 -0.17 -13.81 4.70
CA TYR A 34 0.71 -12.64 4.77
C TYR A 34 1.52 -12.49 3.49
N GLY A 35 1.57 -11.28 2.95
CA GLY A 35 2.36 -10.94 1.78
C GLY A 35 3.00 -9.57 1.93
N LEU A 36 4.17 -9.41 1.31
CA LEU A 36 4.81 -8.11 1.14
C LEU A 36 4.88 -7.81 -0.35
N LEU A 37 4.17 -6.77 -0.77
CA LEU A 37 4.16 -6.30 -2.15
C LEU A 37 4.91 -4.99 -2.26
N VAL A 38 5.85 -4.91 -3.20
CA VAL A 38 6.48 -3.65 -3.61
C VAL A 38 6.05 -3.33 -5.04
N CYS A 39 5.35 -2.21 -5.22
CA CYS A 39 4.82 -1.81 -6.52
C CYS A 39 4.93 -0.28 -6.72
N PRO A 40 4.89 0.22 -7.97
CA PRO A 40 4.81 1.66 -8.22
C PRO A 40 3.58 2.30 -7.57
N TYR A 41 3.74 3.52 -7.06
CA TYR A 41 2.62 4.32 -6.57
C TYR A 41 1.87 4.95 -7.75
N TRP A 42 0.78 4.31 -8.18
CA TRP A 42 -0.12 4.83 -9.20
C TRP A 42 -1.59 4.70 -8.79
N PRO A 43 -2.15 5.71 -8.11
CA PRO A 43 -3.53 5.66 -7.63
C PRO A 43 -4.57 5.62 -8.76
N SER A 44 -4.18 5.98 -9.99
CA SER A 44 -5.03 5.92 -11.19
C SER A 44 -5.17 4.51 -11.78
N GLN A 45 -4.36 3.54 -11.36
CA GLN A 45 -4.40 2.18 -11.92
C GLN A 45 -5.49 1.32 -11.26
N PRO A 46 -6.17 0.42 -12.01
CA PRO A 46 -7.25 -0.41 -11.47
C PRO A 46 -6.86 -1.27 -10.27
N TYR A 47 -5.62 -1.79 -10.25
CA TYR A 47 -5.12 -2.61 -9.14
C TYR A 47 -5.10 -1.88 -7.80
N PHE A 48 -5.02 -0.55 -7.81
CA PHE A 48 -4.76 0.24 -6.62
C PHE A 48 -5.88 0.09 -5.59
N SER A 49 -7.15 0.16 -6.03
CA SER A 49 -8.29 -0.05 -5.15
C SER A 49 -8.26 -1.45 -4.52
N ALA A 50 -7.99 -2.48 -5.33
CA ALA A 50 -7.91 -3.86 -4.86
C ALA A 50 -6.74 -4.08 -3.89
N LEU A 51 -5.64 -3.36 -4.08
CA LEU A 51 -4.50 -3.38 -3.17
C LEU A 51 -4.85 -2.78 -1.81
N LEU A 52 -5.52 -1.62 -1.78
CA LEU A 52 -5.95 -0.99 -0.52
C LEU A 52 -6.87 -1.91 0.28
N ASP A 53 -7.77 -2.63 -0.40
CA ASP A 53 -8.67 -3.63 0.19
C ASP A 53 -7.96 -4.85 0.79
N LEU A 54 -6.66 -5.02 0.53
CA LEU A 54 -5.87 -6.15 1.02
C LEU A 54 -4.87 -5.76 2.12
N LEU A 55 -4.73 -4.47 2.41
CA LEU A 55 -3.82 -3.98 3.43
C LEU A 55 -4.19 -4.49 4.83
N ILE A 56 -3.16 -4.81 5.58
CA ILE A 56 -3.26 -5.13 7.00
C ILE A 56 -2.37 -4.24 7.87
N ASP A 57 -1.62 -3.33 7.25
CA ASP A 57 -0.80 -2.33 7.93
C ASP A 57 -0.63 -1.09 7.06
N ASP A 58 -0.17 0.01 7.67
CA ASP A 58 0.09 1.26 6.97
C ASP A 58 1.21 1.05 5.93
N PRO A 59 0.97 1.36 4.65
CA PRO A 59 1.99 1.20 3.64
C PRO A 59 3.13 2.20 3.81
N VAL A 60 4.26 1.88 3.20
CA VAL A 60 5.45 2.73 3.21
C VAL A 60 5.72 3.23 1.81
N LEU A 61 5.88 4.54 1.66
CA LEU A 61 6.23 5.19 0.42
C LEU A 61 7.76 5.35 0.36
N ILE A 62 8.36 4.84 -0.72
CA ILE A 62 9.80 4.90 -0.96
C ILE A 62 10.05 5.69 -2.23
N SER A 63 10.90 6.72 -2.14
CA SER A 63 11.33 7.46 -3.33
C SER A 63 12.11 6.57 -4.29
N ALA A 64 11.88 6.70 -5.60
CA ALA A 64 12.67 6.00 -6.62
C ALA A 64 14.18 6.30 -6.51
N SER A 65 14.56 7.46 -5.95
CA SER A 65 15.96 7.82 -5.68
C SER A 65 16.67 6.88 -4.69
N MET A 66 15.92 6.17 -3.84
CA MET A 66 16.45 5.19 -2.89
C MET A 66 16.63 3.80 -3.49
N VAL A 67 16.17 3.58 -4.73
CA VAL A 67 16.29 2.29 -5.42
C VAL A 67 17.66 2.21 -6.09
N VAL A 68 18.39 1.13 -5.82
CA VAL A 68 19.64 0.82 -6.53
C VAL A 68 19.34 0.68 -8.02
N ASP A 69 20.16 1.31 -8.86
CA ASP A 69 19.93 1.38 -10.31
C ASP A 69 18.62 2.09 -10.72
N ALA A 70 18.22 3.14 -10.00
CA ALA A 70 17.04 3.96 -10.33
C ALA A 70 16.97 4.43 -11.80
N TYR A 71 18.11 4.56 -12.48
CA TYR A 71 18.19 4.92 -13.91
C TYR A 71 17.61 3.84 -14.85
N LEU A 72 17.46 2.60 -14.38
CA LEU A 72 16.80 1.51 -15.12
C LEU A 72 15.28 1.53 -14.97
N LEU A 73 14.75 2.34 -14.05
CA LEU A 73 13.31 2.43 -13.85
C LEU A 73 12.64 3.17 -15.00
N PRO A 74 11.39 2.80 -15.36
CA PRO A 74 10.60 3.60 -16.27
C PRO A 74 10.50 5.04 -15.75
N HIS A 75 10.69 6.04 -16.62
CA HIS A 75 10.62 7.46 -16.25
C HIS A 75 9.30 7.88 -15.58
N SER A 76 8.25 7.07 -15.69
CA SER A 76 6.94 7.28 -15.06
C SER A 76 6.87 6.85 -13.59
N VAL A 77 7.93 6.23 -13.04
CA VAL A 77 7.96 5.77 -11.64
C VAL A 77 8.79 6.72 -10.79
N SER A 78 8.11 7.54 -9.99
CA SER A 78 8.73 8.45 -9.02
C SER A 78 8.81 7.86 -7.62
N GLU A 79 7.84 7.01 -7.26
CA GLU A 79 7.63 6.50 -5.91
C GLU A 79 7.13 5.05 -5.95
N PHE A 80 7.50 4.29 -4.93
CA PHE A 80 7.07 2.92 -4.71
C PHE A 80 6.27 2.83 -3.42
N LEU A 81 5.26 1.98 -3.41
CA LEU A 81 4.57 1.55 -2.21
C LEU A 81 5.08 0.17 -1.80
N VAL A 82 5.41 0.05 -0.52
CA VAL A 82 5.61 -1.21 0.18
C VAL A 82 4.37 -1.47 1.02
N CYS A 83 3.68 -2.56 0.69
CA CYS A 83 2.38 -2.90 1.27
C CYS A 83 2.44 -4.26 1.95
N VAL A 84 2.02 -4.31 3.22
CA VAL A 84 1.75 -5.56 3.92
C VAL A 84 0.30 -5.94 3.67
N ILE A 85 0.09 -7.09 3.02
CA ILE A 85 -1.23 -7.54 2.56
C ILE A 85 -1.61 -8.92 3.11
N SER A 86 -2.92 -9.20 3.16
CA SER A 86 -3.47 -10.48 3.60
C SER A 86 -4.77 -10.83 2.90
N SER A 87 -5.02 -12.12 2.63
CA SER A 87 -6.35 -12.59 2.22
C SER A 87 -7.33 -12.69 3.40
N SER A 88 -6.82 -12.74 4.64
CA SER A 88 -7.63 -12.89 5.85
C SER A 88 -8.54 -11.69 6.05
N SER A 89 -9.86 -11.92 6.09
CA SER A 89 -10.83 -10.86 6.37
C SER A 89 -10.74 -10.34 7.81
N VAL A 90 -10.24 -11.14 8.74
CA VAL A 90 -10.06 -10.75 10.14
C VAL A 90 -8.97 -9.70 10.29
N LEU A 91 -7.78 -9.96 9.74
CA LEU A 91 -6.65 -9.03 9.80
C LEU A 91 -6.97 -7.72 9.07
N ARG A 92 -7.64 -7.81 7.92
CA ARG A 92 -8.07 -6.62 7.17
C ARG A 92 -9.09 -5.77 7.94
N LYS A 93 -10.05 -6.41 8.61
CA LYS A 93 -11.01 -5.69 9.47
C LYS A 93 -10.32 -5.05 10.67
N GLU A 94 -9.37 -5.75 11.28
CA GLU A 94 -8.57 -5.21 12.38
C GLU A 94 -7.81 -3.96 11.94
N PHE A 95 -7.12 -4.01 10.79
CA PHE A 95 -6.47 -2.85 10.21
C PHE A 95 -7.44 -1.69 9.95
N LEU A 96 -8.56 -1.96 9.26
CA LEU A 96 -9.58 -0.94 9.02
C LEU A 96 -10.08 -0.30 10.31
N GLN A 97 -10.24 -1.05 11.40
CA GLN A 97 -10.68 -0.51 12.69
C GLN A 97 -9.65 0.45 13.31
N ARG A 98 -8.34 0.24 13.06
CA ARG A 98 -7.26 1.13 13.51
C ARG A 98 -7.22 2.46 12.75
N LEU A 99 -7.70 2.49 11.50
CA LEU A 99 -7.65 3.69 10.66
C LEU A 99 -8.55 4.81 11.15
N GLN A 100 -8.09 6.05 10.96
CA GLN A 100 -8.83 7.25 11.31
C GLN A 100 -10.10 7.37 10.46
N PRO A 101 -11.29 7.53 11.07
CA PRO A 101 -12.51 7.80 10.32
C PRO A 101 -12.45 9.19 9.69
N VAL A 102 -12.89 9.30 8.45
CA VAL A 102 -13.03 10.57 7.75
C VAL A 102 -14.47 11.05 7.94
N SER A 103 -14.66 12.14 8.67
CA SER A 103 -15.93 12.86 8.68
C SER A 103 -15.96 13.78 7.48
N CYS A 104 -16.73 13.42 6.45
CA CYS A 104 -17.02 14.31 5.34
C CYS A 104 -17.99 15.41 5.79
N GLU A 105 -17.52 16.38 6.59
CA GLU A 105 -18.13 17.70 6.52
C GLU A 105 -17.63 18.35 5.24
N ALA A 106 -18.56 18.58 4.30
CA ALA A 106 -18.32 19.12 2.98
C ALA A 106 -17.48 20.41 3.05
N SER A 107 -16.17 20.28 2.92
CA SER A 107 -15.24 21.38 2.76
C SER A 107 -14.32 21.03 1.59
N THR A 108 -14.47 21.80 0.53
CA THR A 108 -13.92 21.66 -0.83
C THR A 108 -12.41 21.92 -0.91
N LEU A 109 -11.62 21.37 0.00
CA LEU A 109 -10.16 21.45 -0.04
C LEU A 109 -9.61 20.03 -0.17
N GLY A 110 -8.84 19.82 -1.24
CA GLY A 110 -8.16 18.55 -1.51
C GLY A 110 -7.28 18.11 -0.34
N PRO A 111 -6.78 16.85 -0.35
CA PRO A 111 -6.06 16.28 0.78
C PRO A 111 -4.92 17.21 1.21
N SER A 112 -5.11 17.85 2.37
CA SER A 112 -4.11 18.70 3.00
C SER A 112 -3.06 17.80 3.62
N VAL A 113 -1.83 17.93 3.16
CA VAL A 113 -0.66 17.29 3.78
C VAL A 113 -0.51 17.88 5.18
N LEU A 114 -0.86 17.12 6.22
CA LEU A 114 -0.64 17.52 7.61
C LEU A 114 0.76 17.10 8.02
N THR A 115 1.70 18.02 7.86
CA THR A 115 3.09 17.94 8.32
C THR A 115 3.18 18.37 9.78
N TYR A 116 3.58 17.48 10.68
CA TYR A 116 4.26 17.84 11.92
C TYR A 116 5.43 16.88 12.17
N GLU A 117 6.47 17.44 12.78
CA GLU A 117 7.84 16.95 12.89
C GLU A 117 7.96 15.61 13.63
N ALA A 118 8.08 14.49 12.88
CA ALA A 118 8.60 13.19 13.34
C ALA A 118 8.65 12.11 12.23
N GLY A 119 8.01 12.35 11.09
CA GLY A 119 7.97 11.42 9.96
C GLY A 119 6.86 11.86 9.03
N SER A 120 7.18 12.08 7.76
CA SER A 120 6.21 12.51 6.77
C SER A 120 5.19 11.39 6.57
N SER A 121 3.91 11.65 6.85
CA SER A 121 2.81 10.75 6.56
C SER A 121 1.97 11.35 5.44
N LEU A 122 1.79 10.61 4.34
CA LEU A 122 1.03 11.05 3.17
C LEU A 122 -0.31 10.31 3.11
N SER A 123 -1.41 11.04 2.94
CA SER A 123 -2.73 10.43 2.66
C SER A 123 -2.72 9.83 1.25
N ILE A 124 -2.85 8.50 1.15
CA ILE A 124 -2.82 7.78 -0.15
C ILE A 124 -4.20 7.35 -0.66
N GLY A 125 -5.22 7.34 0.21
CA GLY A 125 -6.56 6.95 -0.19
C GLY A 125 -7.57 6.94 0.94
N VAL A 126 -8.84 6.73 0.58
CA VAL A 126 -9.95 6.54 1.53
C VAL A 126 -10.60 5.21 1.23
N LEU A 127 -10.70 4.35 2.24
CA LEU A 127 -11.33 3.04 2.13
C LEU A 127 -12.41 2.88 3.20
N HIS A 128 -13.64 2.57 2.80
CA HIS A 128 -14.80 2.47 3.69
C HIS A 128 -14.98 3.69 4.63
N GLY A 129 -14.73 4.91 4.11
CA GLY A 129 -14.82 6.14 4.88
C GLY A 129 -13.68 6.34 5.90
N ARG A 130 -12.57 5.60 5.75
CA ARG A 130 -11.39 5.71 6.61
C ARG A 130 -10.17 6.09 5.81
N LEU A 131 -9.33 6.95 6.38
CA LEU A 131 -8.13 7.44 5.73
C LEU A 131 -7.04 6.39 5.80
N ILE A 132 -6.43 6.10 4.65
CA ILE A 132 -5.20 5.32 4.58
C ILE A 132 -4.05 6.29 4.39
N SER A 133 -3.10 6.22 5.31
CA SER A 133 -1.88 7.01 5.30
C SER A 133 -0.70 6.12 4.95
N ALA A 134 0.30 6.68 4.28
CA ALA A 134 1.58 6.03 4.03
C ALA A 134 2.70 6.76 4.77
N HIS A 135 3.60 6.02 5.39
CA HIS A 135 4.83 6.57 5.95
C HIS A 135 5.84 6.80 4.84
N CYS A 136 6.39 8.01 4.73
CA CYS A 136 7.45 8.31 3.78
C CYS A 136 8.81 8.00 4.39
N LEU A 137 9.65 7.26 3.65
CA LEU A 137 11.07 7.05 3.96
C LEU A 137 11.97 8.01 3.16
#